data_AF-A0A834GR92-F1
#
_entry.id   AF-A0A834GR92-F1
#
_cell.length_a   1.000
_cell.length_b   1.000
_cell.length_c   1.000
_cell.angle_alpha   90.00
_cell.angle_beta   90.00
_cell.angle_gamma   90.00
#
_symmetry.space_group_name_H-M   'P 1'
#
loop_
_entity.id
_entity.type
_entity.pdbx_description
1 polymer ?
#
loop_
_entity_poly.entity_id
_entity_poly.type
_entity_poly.pdbx_seq_one_letter_code
_entity_poly.pdbx_strand_id
1 'polypeptide(L)'
;MAGIQPHIEMESLEEHYVIEEDECLINRGPTDKRMLYLGAAPNRYYPFSLFSEDCGWKEIWNIVLSRTKVVFFSNKINLLVPCGPLAVLVDLVTGHQGSVFLLSLLGTIPLAERLGWVTEQLAFYTGPTVGGLLNATFGNATELIISIHAMKSGMIRVVQQSLLGSILSNMLLVLGSAFFYGGIVHSNKEQVFNKANAEINTGLLLVVVMGLLFPAVLHFTRTELHVGKSELALSRFSSCVMLVAYVAFICFQLIGQRNVSIPVNEDESEADGSSDDKEAPKITNWESIIWLFILTTSISFLSEYLVNAIEVRLLS
;
A
#
# COMPACT_ATOMS: atom_id res chain seq x y z
N MET A 1 22.52 45.76 -48.11
CA MET A 1 21.59 46.83 -48.52
C MET A 1 20.20 46.33 -48.18
N ALA A 2 19.61 46.69 -47.03
CA ALA A 2 18.88 47.95 -46.81
C ALA A 2 17.89 48.20 -47.98
N GLY A 3 16.57 48.24 -47.82
CA GLY A 3 15.65 48.18 -46.67
C GLY A 3 14.25 48.60 -47.18
N ILE A 4 13.29 48.64 -46.25
CA ILE A 4 12.07 49.49 -46.27
C ILE A 4 10.76 48.84 -46.83
N GLN A 5 9.93 48.40 -45.87
CA GLN A 5 8.45 48.25 -45.84
C GLN A 5 7.73 49.63 -46.03
N PRO A 6 6.39 49.84 -45.96
CA PRO A 6 5.23 48.96 -45.68
C PRO A 6 3.96 49.26 -46.53
N HIS A 7 2.87 48.49 -46.38
CA HIS A 7 1.55 49.04 -46.01
C HIS A 7 0.54 47.94 -45.66
N ILE A 8 -0.29 48.26 -44.68
CA ILE A 8 -1.32 47.46 -44.02
C ILE A 8 -2.68 47.81 -44.63
N GLU A 9 -3.57 46.82 -44.79
CA GLU A 9 -5.01 46.97 -44.51
C GLU A 9 -5.66 45.60 -44.22
N MET A 10 -6.45 45.55 -43.15
CA MET A 10 -7.20 44.40 -42.64
C MET A 10 -8.68 44.53 -43.01
N GLU A 11 -9.38 43.41 -43.23
CA GLU A 11 -10.77 43.05 -42.82
C GLU A 11 -11.14 41.75 -43.57
N SER A 12 -11.21 40.56 -42.91
CA SER A 12 -12.36 39.97 -42.19
C SER A 12 -13.61 39.84 -43.07
N LEU A 13 -14.00 38.67 -43.55
CA LEU A 13 -14.85 37.62 -42.95
C LEU A 13 -15.18 36.70 -44.16
N GLU A 14 -15.24 35.37 -44.11
CA GLU A 14 -16.31 34.57 -43.51
C GLU A 14 -15.95 33.09 -43.68
N GLU A 15 -16.26 32.28 -42.66
CA GLU A 15 -16.10 30.83 -42.64
C GLU A 15 -17.08 30.14 -43.61
N HIS A 16 -16.62 29.09 -44.29
CA HIS A 16 -17.52 28.09 -44.90
C HIS A 16 -17.09 26.70 -44.45
N TYR A 17 -17.82 26.18 -43.45
CA TYR A 17 -17.82 24.77 -43.04
C TYR A 17 -18.79 24.01 -43.97
N VAL A 18 -18.34 22.92 -44.58
CA VAL A 18 -19.17 22.04 -45.42
C VAL A 18 -19.61 20.85 -44.58
N ILE A 19 -20.94 20.70 -44.43
CA ILE A 19 -21.63 19.53 -43.86
C ILE A 19 -21.98 18.62 -45.04
N GLU A 20 -21.58 17.34 -45.00
CA GLU A 20 -22.14 16.29 -45.86
C GLU A 20 -23.09 15.42 -45.02
N GLU A 21 -24.39 15.53 -45.31
CA GLU A 21 -25.39 14.47 -45.11
C GLU A 21 -26.04 14.23 -46.48
N ASP A 22 -26.11 12.98 -46.95
CA ASP A 22 -27.20 12.56 -47.85
C ASP A 22 -27.45 11.03 -47.88
N GLU A 23 -28.70 10.72 -47.55
CA GLU A 23 -29.65 9.67 -47.97
C GLU A 23 -29.27 8.20 -48.27
N CYS A 24 -29.83 7.32 -47.43
CA CYS A 24 -30.94 6.39 -47.73
C CYS A 24 -30.91 5.51 -49.01
N LEU A 25 -30.73 4.19 -48.84
CA LEU A 25 -31.32 3.18 -49.75
C LEU A 25 -32.08 2.08 -48.98
N ILE A 26 -33.38 2.05 -49.27
CA ILE A 26 -34.40 1.12 -48.82
C ILE A 26 -34.29 -0.19 -49.61
N ASN A 27 -34.37 -1.34 -48.94
CA ASN A 27 -34.92 -2.54 -49.58
C ASN A 27 -35.77 -3.35 -48.59
N ARG A 28 -37.02 -3.67 -48.99
CA ARG A 28 -38.07 -4.30 -48.17
C ARG A 28 -38.41 -5.71 -48.67
N GLY A 29 -38.29 -6.69 -47.77
CA GLY A 29 -39.23 -7.83 -47.56
C GLY A 29 -38.97 -9.17 -48.30
N PRO A 30 -39.60 -10.30 -47.88
CA PRO A 30 -40.60 -10.45 -46.80
C PRO A 30 -40.39 -11.61 -45.78
N THR A 31 -40.93 -11.41 -44.57
CA THR A 31 -41.55 -12.35 -43.59
C THR A 31 -41.06 -13.81 -43.46
N ASP A 32 -40.70 -14.27 -42.24
CA ASP A 32 -41.60 -14.93 -41.26
C ASP A 32 -40.82 -15.65 -40.11
N LYS A 33 -41.40 -15.63 -38.90
CA LYS A 33 -41.23 -16.53 -37.71
C LYS A 33 -40.03 -16.42 -36.72
N ARG A 34 -40.43 -16.09 -35.47
CA ARG A 34 -39.94 -16.55 -34.12
C ARG A 34 -38.79 -15.82 -33.40
N MET A 35 -39.18 -14.92 -32.50
CA MET A 35 -39.11 -15.00 -31.02
C MET A 35 -37.87 -15.65 -30.33
N LEU A 36 -37.36 -14.95 -29.29
CA LEU A 36 -36.21 -15.22 -28.38
C LEU A 36 -34.83 -14.96 -29.04
N TYR A 37 -33.91 -14.14 -28.51
CA TYR A 37 -33.45 -14.01 -27.12
C TYR A 37 -33.02 -12.57 -26.79
N LEU A 38 -33.61 -11.98 -25.76
CA LEU A 38 -33.03 -10.86 -25.01
C LEU A 38 -32.12 -11.49 -23.93
N GLY A 39 -30.82 -11.61 -24.23
CA GLY A 39 -29.82 -12.15 -23.31
C GLY A 39 -29.42 -11.13 -22.24
N ALA A 40 -30.30 -10.88 -21.28
CA ALA A 40 -29.95 -10.23 -20.03
C ALA A 40 -29.09 -11.19 -19.18
N ALA A 41 -27.89 -10.74 -18.80
CA ALA A 41 -27.00 -11.48 -17.92
C ALA A 41 -27.67 -11.78 -16.56
N PRO A 42 -27.59 -13.00 -16.02
CA PRO A 42 -28.17 -13.29 -14.72
C PRO A 42 -27.26 -12.71 -13.63
N ASN A 43 -27.72 -11.62 -13.04
CA ASN A 43 -27.26 -11.12 -11.76
C ASN A 43 -27.56 -12.18 -10.70
N ARG A 44 -26.55 -12.96 -10.31
CA ARG A 44 -26.71 -14.07 -9.36
C ARG A 44 -26.76 -13.50 -7.93
N TYR A 45 -27.85 -12.83 -7.59
CA TYR A 45 -28.25 -12.59 -6.21
C TYR A 45 -28.72 -13.93 -5.64
N TYR A 46 -27.98 -14.48 -4.68
CA TYR A 46 -28.51 -15.56 -3.85
C TYR A 46 -29.59 -14.97 -2.94
N PRO A 47 -30.86 -15.40 -3.04
CA PRO A 47 -31.88 -14.93 -2.12
C PRO A 47 -31.61 -15.55 -0.75
N PHE A 48 -31.48 -14.68 0.24
CA PHE A 48 -31.59 -15.01 1.65
C PHE A 48 -32.95 -15.67 1.89
N SER A 49 -32.99 -17.01 1.95
CA SER A 49 -34.20 -17.75 2.27
C SER A 49 -33.92 -18.91 3.23
N LEU A 50 -34.65 -18.84 4.33
CA LEU A 50 -34.93 -19.83 5.37
C LEU A 50 -33.76 -20.63 5.95
N PHE A 51 -33.39 -20.22 7.16
CA PHE A 51 -32.68 -21.01 8.16
C PHE A 51 -33.39 -22.37 8.39
N SER A 52 -32.68 -23.45 8.09
CA SER A 52 -32.86 -24.75 8.73
C SER A 52 -31.65 -24.94 9.66
N GLU A 53 -31.88 -24.91 10.97
CA GLU A 53 -30.88 -24.58 12.00
C GLU A 53 -29.74 -25.59 12.24
N ASP A 54 -29.77 -26.80 11.67
CA ASP A 54 -28.75 -27.83 11.99
C ASP A 54 -27.72 -28.14 10.89
N CYS A 55 -27.86 -27.58 9.68
CA CYS A 55 -26.89 -27.81 8.58
C CYS A 55 -26.07 -26.55 8.21
N GLY A 56 -26.44 -25.38 8.75
CA GLY A 56 -25.79 -24.10 8.43
C GLY A 56 -24.38 -23.95 9.00
N TRP A 57 -24.11 -24.50 10.19
CA TRP A 57 -22.81 -24.31 10.86
C TRP A 57 -21.64 -24.94 10.10
N LYS A 58 -21.81 -26.12 9.51
CA LYS A 58 -20.74 -26.77 8.73
C LYS A 58 -20.48 -26.03 7.40
N GLU A 59 -21.53 -25.53 6.76
CA GLU A 59 -21.41 -24.78 5.50
C GLU A 59 -20.77 -23.40 5.74
N ILE A 60 -21.19 -22.70 6.79
CA ILE A 60 -20.58 -21.43 7.24
C ILE A 60 -19.11 -21.68 7.63
N TRP A 61 -18.83 -22.75 8.38
CA TRP A 61 -17.46 -23.11 8.76
C TRP A 61 -16.60 -23.41 7.53
N ASN A 62 -17.11 -24.14 6.54
CA ASN A 62 -16.39 -24.43 5.30
C ASN A 62 -16.13 -23.17 4.45
N ILE A 63 -17.08 -22.24 4.39
CA ILE A 63 -16.91 -20.94 3.73
C ILE A 63 -15.83 -20.12 4.46
N VAL A 64 -15.91 -20.02 5.79
CA VAL A 64 -14.92 -19.32 6.62
C VAL A 64 -13.54 -19.98 6.49
N LEU A 65 -13.44 -21.31 6.47
CA LEU A 65 -12.19 -22.03 6.30
C LEU A 65 -11.59 -21.84 4.92
N SER A 66 -12.43 -21.87 3.88
CA SER A 66 -12.00 -21.61 2.51
C SER A 66 -11.47 -20.19 2.36
N ARG A 67 -12.11 -19.19 2.97
CA ARG A 67 -11.69 -17.78 2.96
C ARG A 67 -10.42 -17.57 3.80
N THR A 68 -10.35 -18.19 4.98
CA THR A 68 -9.15 -18.22 5.83
C THR A 68 -7.98 -18.86 5.11
N LYS A 69 -8.22 -19.92 4.32
CA LYS A 69 -7.19 -20.57 3.52
C LYS A 69 -6.68 -19.67 2.40
N VAL A 70 -7.53 -18.86 1.78
CA VAL A 70 -7.07 -17.86 0.79
C VAL A 70 -6.21 -16.80 1.46
N VAL A 71 -6.60 -16.30 2.63
CA VAL A 71 -5.78 -15.33 3.37
C VAL A 71 -4.45 -15.96 3.77
N PHE A 72 -4.46 -17.11 4.45
CA PHE A 72 -3.26 -17.71 5.03
C PHE A 72 -2.46 -18.66 4.13
N PHE A 73 -2.92 -19.10 2.96
CA PHE A 73 -2.15 -20.05 2.12
C PHE A 73 -1.89 -19.55 0.70
N SER A 74 -2.21 -18.30 0.38
CA SER A 74 -1.97 -17.77 -0.97
C SER A 74 -0.50 -17.47 -1.27
N ASN A 75 0.32 -17.08 -0.28
CA ASN A 75 1.75 -16.80 -0.48
C ASN A 75 2.67 -17.80 0.21
N LYS A 76 3.84 -18.06 -0.43
CA LYS A 76 4.89 -18.94 0.08
C LYS A 76 5.43 -18.49 1.45
N ILE A 77 5.36 -17.20 1.74
CA ILE A 77 5.78 -16.59 3.03
C ILE A 77 4.87 -17.05 4.19
N ASN A 78 3.63 -17.44 3.91
CA ASN A 78 2.72 -17.90 4.96
C ASN A 78 3.11 -19.26 5.57
N LEU A 79 4.11 -19.95 5.01
CA LEU A 79 4.76 -21.08 5.66
C LEU A 79 5.33 -20.72 7.05
N LEU A 80 5.62 -19.44 7.29
CA LEU A 80 6.14 -18.94 8.56
C LEU A 80 5.05 -18.67 9.61
N VAL A 81 3.76 -18.73 9.25
CA VAL A 81 2.64 -18.46 10.18
C VAL A 81 2.68 -19.35 11.44
N PRO A 82 3.00 -20.65 11.35
CA PRO A 82 3.14 -21.50 12.54
C PRO A 82 4.24 -21.05 13.51
N CYS A 83 5.22 -20.24 13.07
CA CYS A 83 6.26 -19.72 13.95
C CYS A 83 5.69 -18.82 15.05
N GLY A 84 4.58 -18.11 14.81
CA GLY A 84 3.94 -17.25 15.82
C GLY A 84 3.44 -18.06 17.04
N PRO A 85 2.51 -19.01 16.86
CA PRO A 85 2.08 -19.89 17.95
C PRO A 85 3.23 -20.70 18.57
N LEU A 86 4.22 -21.12 17.76
CA LEU A 86 5.40 -21.81 18.27
C LEU A 86 6.23 -20.92 19.19
N ALA A 87 6.34 -19.62 18.92
CA ALA A 87 7.03 -18.68 19.81
C ALA A 87 6.40 -18.66 21.21
N VAL A 88 5.07 -18.64 21.28
CA VAL A 88 4.30 -18.68 22.54
C VAL A 88 4.54 -20.00 23.26
N LEU A 89 4.51 -21.12 22.54
CA LEU A 89 4.75 -22.44 23.13
C LEU A 89 6.18 -22.56 23.71
N VAL A 90 7.18 -22.06 22.97
CA VAL A 90 8.59 -22.07 23.39
C VAL A 90 8.81 -21.21 24.62
N ASP A 91 8.16 -20.04 24.69
CA ASP A 91 8.21 -19.17 25.87
C ASP A 91 7.64 -19.87 27.11
N LEU A 92 6.48 -20.53 26.97
CA LEU A 92 5.82 -21.26 28.06
C LEU A 92 6.59 -22.49 28.55
N VAL A 93 7.31 -23.19 27.67
CA VAL A 93 7.93 -24.50 27.99
C VAL A 93 9.42 -24.38 28.31
N THR A 94 10.17 -23.58 27.55
CA THR A 94 11.64 -23.58 27.61
C THR A 94 12.25 -22.29 28.14
N GLY A 95 11.53 -21.17 28.06
CA GLY A 95 12.04 -19.85 28.45
C GLY A 95 13.27 -19.38 27.66
N HIS A 96 13.64 -20.03 26.55
CA HIS A 96 14.83 -19.68 25.77
C HIS A 96 14.57 -18.43 24.91
N GLN A 97 14.92 -17.27 25.46
CA GLN A 97 14.58 -15.96 24.90
C GLN A 97 15.07 -15.74 23.47
N GLY A 98 16.25 -16.27 23.10
CA GLY A 98 16.74 -16.16 21.72
C GLY A 98 15.85 -16.89 20.69
N SER A 99 15.27 -18.02 21.08
CA SER A 99 14.36 -18.78 20.21
C SER A 99 12.99 -18.12 20.15
N VAL A 100 12.49 -17.58 21.26
CA VAL A 100 11.25 -16.79 21.30
C VAL A 100 11.37 -15.56 20.41
N PHE A 101 12.49 -14.85 20.47
CA PHE A 101 12.78 -13.71 19.60
C PHE A 101 12.75 -14.10 18.11
N LEU A 102 13.48 -15.15 17.71
CA LEU A 102 13.52 -15.56 16.31
C LEU A 102 12.17 -16.05 15.80
N LEU A 103 11.45 -16.85 16.58
CA LEU A 103 10.15 -17.38 16.19
C LEU A 103 9.07 -16.31 16.13
N SER A 104 9.06 -15.35 17.06
CA SER A 104 8.14 -14.21 17.03
C SER A 104 8.44 -13.27 15.86
N LEU A 105 9.71 -13.03 15.56
CA LEU A 105 10.11 -12.26 14.37
C LEU A 105 9.64 -12.95 13.08
N LEU A 106 9.95 -14.24 12.92
CA LEU A 106 9.53 -15.01 11.75
C LEU A 106 8.02 -15.11 11.62
N GLY A 107 7.28 -15.27 12.73
CA GLY A 107 5.83 -15.31 12.73
C GLY A 107 5.19 -13.95 12.39
N THR A 108 5.88 -12.84 12.68
CA THR A 108 5.38 -11.49 12.37
C THR A 108 5.46 -11.17 10.87
N ILE A 109 6.46 -11.69 10.16
CA ILE A 109 6.67 -11.45 8.72
C ILE A 109 5.41 -11.74 7.86
N PRO A 110 4.83 -12.95 7.88
CA PRO A 110 3.63 -13.23 7.08
C PRO A 110 2.41 -12.43 7.55
N LEU A 111 2.30 -12.15 8.85
CA LEU A 111 1.18 -11.34 9.36
C LEU A 111 1.25 -9.90 8.84
N ALA A 112 2.45 -9.32 8.77
CA ALA A 112 2.67 -7.99 8.24
C ALA A 112 2.33 -7.89 6.75
N GLU A 113 2.78 -8.88 5.97
CA GLU A 113 2.44 -8.97 4.54
C GLU A 113 0.92 -9.09 4.33
N ARG A 114 0.24 -9.92 5.13
CA ARG A 114 -1.22 -10.08 5.06
C ARG A 114 -1.96 -8.83 5.48
N LEU A 115 -1.47 -8.09 6.48
CA LEU A 115 -2.07 -6.85 6.90
C LEU A 115 -2.04 -5.81 5.77
N GLY A 116 -0.90 -5.69 5.08
CA GLY A 116 -0.77 -4.84 3.90
C GLY A 116 -1.73 -5.23 2.78
N TRP A 117 -1.76 -6.52 2.43
CA TRP A 117 -2.68 -7.02 1.40
C TRP A 117 -4.16 -6.76 1.77
N VAL A 118 -4.59 -7.05 3.00
CA VAL A 118 -5.97 -6.78 3.44
C VAL A 118 -6.29 -5.27 3.40
N THR A 119 -5.32 -4.42 3.72
CA THR A 119 -5.47 -2.96 3.66
C THR A 119 -5.72 -2.49 2.23
N GLU A 120 -4.98 -3.04 1.27
CA GLU A 120 -5.18 -2.79 -0.16
C GLU A 120 -6.56 -3.28 -0.63
N GLN A 121 -6.96 -4.49 -0.21
CA GLN A 121 -8.30 -5.01 -0.51
C GLN A 121 -9.42 -4.12 0.05
N LEU A 122 -9.24 -3.53 1.24
CA LEU A 122 -10.19 -2.59 1.80
C LEU A 122 -10.20 -1.25 1.04
N ALA A 123 -9.04 -0.79 0.55
CA ALA A 123 -8.91 0.48 -0.17
C ALA A 123 -9.75 0.53 -1.45
N PHE A 124 -9.96 -0.61 -2.14
CA PHE A 124 -10.83 -0.71 -3.32
C PHE A 124 -12.28 -0.25 -3.07
N TYR A 125 -12.74 -0.35 -1.83
CA TYR A 125 -14.13 -0.05 -1.49
C TYR A 125 -14.35 1.30 -0.80
N THR A 126 -13.29 1.90 -0.27
CA THR A 126 -13.36 3.15 0.50
C THR A 126 -13.13 4.41 -0.33
N GLY A 127 -12.81 4.24 -1.62
CA GLY A 127 -12.49 5.33 -2.55
C GLY A 127 -11.06 5.86 -2.38
N PRO A 128 -10.55 6.67 -3.32
CA PRO A 128 -9.13 7.04 -3.38
C PRO A 128 -8.61 7.76 -2.12
N THR A 129 -9.41 8.69 -1.57
CA THR A 129 -9.04 9.49 -0.39
C THR A 129 -8.89 8.63 0.87
N VAL A 130 -9.92 7.85 1.20
CA VAL A 130 -9.90 7.02 2.42
C VAL A 130 -8.99 5.82 2.23
N GLY A 131 -8.95 5.23 1.03
CA GLY A 131 -8.05 4.14 0.67
C GLY A 131 -6.58 4.53 0.78
N GLY A 132 -6.21 5.73 0.31
CA GLY A 132 -4.86 6.27 0.48
C GLY A 132 -4.47 6.46 1.95
N LEU A 133 -5.40 6.95 2.79
CA LEU A 133 -5.16 7.11 4.23
C LEU A 133 -5.06 5.75 4.96
N LEU A 134 -5.88 4.78 4.56
CA LEU A 134 -5.82 3.42 5.09
C LEU A 134 -4.48 2.78 4.76
N ASN A 135 -4.01 2.87 3.52
CA ASN A 135 -2.72 2.33 3.12
C ASN A 135 -1.56 3.01 3.87
N ALA A 136 -1.60 4.33 3.99
CA ALA A 136 -0.60 5.09 4.75
C ALA A 136 -0.51 4.63 6.22
N THR A 137 -1.65 4.35 6.85
CA THR A 137 -1.73 3.99 8.27
C THR A 137 -1.49 2.50 8.51
N PHE A 138 -2.29 1.64 7.90
CA PHE A 138 -2.26 0.19 8.12
C PHE A 138 -1.17 -0.52 7.34
N GLY A 139 -0.69 0.04 6.22
CA GLY A 139 0.48 -0.46 5.50
C GLY A 139 1.77 -0.38 6.34
N ASN A 140 1.85 0.59 7.26
CA ASN A 140 2.96 0.75 8.20
C ASN A 140 2.60 0.34 9.65
N ALA A 141 1.42 -0.25 9.86
CA ALA A 141 0.93 -0.51 11.22
C ALA A 141 1.82 -1.51 11.97
N THR A 142 2.36 -2.53 11.29
CA THR A 142 3.27 -3.50 11.92
C THR A 142 4.48 -2.79 12.57
N GLU A 143 5.12 -1.88 11.84
CA GLU A 143 6.27 -1.13 12.34
C GLU A 143 5.88 -0.22 13.51
N LEU A 144 4.73 0.46 13.40
CA LEU A 144 4.20 1.32 14.45
C LEU A 144 3.88 0.53 15.72
N ILE A 145 3.24 -0.63 15.63
CA ILE A 145 2.85 -1.48 16.75
C ILE A 145 4.08 -1.98 17.50
N ILE A 146 5.08 -2.52 16.78
CA ILE A 146 6.33 -3.00 17.38
C ILE A 146 7.06 -1.82 18.05
N SER A 147 7.12 -0.67 17.39
CA SER A 147 7.77 0.53 17.93
C SER A 147 7.08 1.03 19.20
N ILE A 148 5.75 1.03 19.26
CA ILE A 148 4.99 1.43 20.45
C ILE A 148 5.28 0.47 21.62
N HIS A 149 5.27 -0.84 21.41
CA HIS A 149 5.59 -1.79 22.47
C HIS A 149 7.04 -1.61 22.96
N ALA A 150 7.99 -1.49 22.04
CA ALA A 150 9.38 -1.25 22.39
C ALA A 150 9.58 0.07 23.17
N MET A 151 8.87 1.15 22.78
CA MET A 151 8.87 2.42 23.53
C MET A 151 8.28 2.26 24.93
N LYS A 152 7.20 1.49 25.09
CA LYS A 152 6.57 1.23 26.40
C LYS A 152 7.51 0.47 27.34
N SER A 153 8.35 -0.41 26.81
CA SER A 153 9.45 -1.07 27.55
C SER A 153 10.73 -0.22 27.67
N GLY A 154 10.68 1.08 27.31
CA GLY A 154 11.82 1.99 27.46
C GLY A 154 12.96 1.79 26.46
N MET A 155 12.78 0.95 25.43
CA MET A 155 13.81 0.62 24.45
C MET A 155 13.91 1.66 23.31
N ILE A 156 14.10 2.93 23.68
CA ILE A 156 14.15 4.05 22.72
C ILE A 156 15.25 3.87 21.67
N ARG A 157 16.40 3.32 22.05
CA ARG A 157 17.51 3.04 21.12
C ARG A 157 17.10 2.03 20.04
N VAL A 158 16.39 0.97 20.42
CA VAL A 158 15.92 -0.06 19.48
C VAL A 158 14.93 0.56 18.49
N VAL A 159 14.03 1.42 18.96
CA VAL A 159 13.04 2.12 18.12
C VAL A 159 13.72 3.10 17.15
N GLN A 160 14.71 3.86 17.61
CA GLN A 160 15.47 4.75 16.73
C GLN A 160 16.21 3.97 15.63
N GLN A 161 16.84 2.85 16.00
CA GLN A 161 17.54 1.98 15.07
C GLN A 161 16.59 1.29 14.08
N SER A 162 15.40 0.87 14.52
CA SER A 162 14.40 0.24 13.64
C SER A 162 13.81 1.23 12.64
N LEU A 163 13.51 2.47 13.05
CA LEU A 163 13.00 3.51 12.14
C LEU A 163 14.04 3.91 11.08
N LEU A 164 15.30 4.11 11.48
CA LEU A 164 16.39 4.34 10.52
C LEU A 164 16.61 3.14 9.60
N GLY A 165 16.53 1.93 10.17
CA GLY A 165 16.61 0.68 9.43
C GLY A 165 15.51 0.53 8.38
N SER A 166 14.26 0.90 8.70
CA SER A 166 13.13 0.88 7.76
C SER A 166 13.36 1.80 6.57
N ILE A 167 13.82 3.04 6.82
CA ILE A 167 14.16 4.00 5.76
C ILE A 167 15.28 3.43 4.85
N LEU A 168 16.37 2.93 5.43
CA LEU A 168 17.49 2.35 4.67
C LEU A 168 17.08 1.08 3.90
N SER A 169 16.25 0.23 4.52
CA SER A 169 15.74 -0.99 3.89
C SER A 169 14.92 -0.65 2.64
N ASN A 170 13.99 0.31 2.73
CA ASN A 170 13.17 0.70 1.59
C ASN A 170 14.00 1.35 0.48
N MET A 171 14.97 2.20 0.83
CA MET A 171 15.81 2.91 -0.14
C MET A 171 16.84 2.03 -0.84
N LEU A 172 17.49 1.11 -0.11
CA LEU A 172 18.65 0.37 -0.62
C LEU A 172 18.30 -1.09 -0.85
N LEU A 173 17.71 -1.76 0.14
CA LEU A 173 17.48 -3.21 0.06
C LEU A 173 16.31 -3.54 -0.86
N VAL A 174 15.14 -2.94 -0.64
CA VAL A 174 13.94 -3.17 -1.45
C VAL A 174 14.17 -2.65 -2.87
N LEU A 175 14.56 -1.38 -3.02
CA LEU A 175 14.82 -0.81 -4.35
C LEU A 175 15.97 -1.53 -5.08
N GLY A 176 17.08 -1.82 -4.38
CA GLY A 176 18.23 -2.52 -4.97
C GLY A 176 17.90 -3.95 -5.39
N SER A 177 17.13 -4.68 -4.58
CA SER A 177 16.67 -6.02 -4.95
C SER A 177 15.67 -5.98 -6.12
N ALA A 178 14.78 -4.98 -6.18
CA ALA A 178 13.86 -4.79 -7.30
C ALA A 178 14.62 -4.55 -8.61
N PHE A 179 15.66 -3.70 -8.62
CA PHE A 179 16.52 -3.50 -9.79
C PHE A 179 17.35 -4.74 -10.13
N PHE A 180 17.88 -5.43 -9.12
CA PHE A 180 18.69 -6.62 -9.33
C PHE A 180 17.87 -7.76 -9.96
N TYR A 181 16.75 -8.14 -9.35
CA TYR A 181 15.88 -9.18 -9.90
C TYR A 181 15.19 -8.74 -11.18
N GLY A 182 14.76 -7.47 -11.26
CA GLY A 182 14.19 -6.87 -12.45
C GLY A 182 15.14 -6.95 -13.64
N GLY A 183 16.41 -6.59 -13.44
CA GLY A 183 17.46 -6.66 -14.45
C GLY A 183 17.87 -8.08 -14.83
N ILE A 184 17.79 -9.06 -13.92
CA ILE A 184 18.03 -10.48 -14.24
C ILE A 184 16.88 -11.08 -15.06
N VAL A 185 15.64 -10.82 -14.67
CA VAL A 185 14.47 -11.38 -15.37
C VAL A 185 14.25 -10.71 -16.72
N HIS A 186 14.45 -9.39 -16.79
CA HIS A 186 14.25 -8.59 -17.99
C HIS A 186 15.58 -8.11 -18.57
N SER A 187 16.61 -8.95 -18.63
CA SER A 187 17.96 -8.55 -19.10
C SER A 187 17.99 -7.98 -20.52
N ASN A 188 16.95 -8.22 -21.32
CA ASN A 188 16.84 -7.73 -22.70
C ASN A 188 15.97 -6.46 -22.83
N LYS A 189 15.41 -5.91 -21.74
CA LYS A 189 14.50 -4.76 -21.76
C LYS A 189 14.90 -3.75 -20.69
N GLU A 190 15.03 -2.47 -21.07
CA GLU A 190 15.25 -1.40 -20.11
C GLU A 190 13.99 -1.15 -19.28
N GLN A 191 14.14 -1.03 -17.96
CA GLN A 191 13.05 -0.67 -17.06
C GLN A 191 12.84 0.86 -17.09
N VAL A 192 11.73 1.30 -17.65
CA VAL A 192 11.40 2.73 -17.78
C VAL A 192 10.62 3.19 -16.56
N PHE A 193 11.02 4.32 -15.98
CA PHE A 193 10.34 4.95 -14.85
C PHE A 193 9.93 6.38 -15.18
N ASN A 194 8.83 6.85 -14.59
CA ASN A 194 8.45 8.25 -14.70
C ASN A 194 9.46 9.13 -13.97
N LYS A 195 10.32 9.80 -14.75
CA LYS A 195 11.39 10.66 -14.25
C LYS A 195 10.88 11.76 -13.30
N ALA A 196 9.77 12.42 -13.64
CA ALA A 196 9.21 13.49 -12.83
C ALA A 196 8.75 12.99 -11.45
N ASN A 197 8.06 11.86 -11.40
CA ASN A 197 7.60 11.26 -10.13
C ASN A 197 8.77 10.76 -9.28
N ALA A 198 9.78 10.15 -9.92
CA ALA A 198 10.98 9.68 -9.23
C ALA A 198 11.78 10.84 -8.62
N GLU A 199 11.94 11.95 -9.35
CA GLU A 199 12.62 13.16 -8.87
C GLU A 199 11.88 13.79 -7.68
N ILE A 200 10.56 13.94 -7.76
CA ILE A 200 9.75 14.51 -6.66
C ILE A 200 9.84 13.61 -5.42
N ASN A 201 9.66 12.29 -5.57
CA ASN A 201 9.69 11.37 -4.44
C ASN A 201 11.08 11.29 -3.79
N THR A 202 12.14 11.28 -4.59
CA THR A 202 13.52 11.29 -4.07
C THR A 202 13.84 12.61 -3.38
N GLY A 203 13.37 13.74 -3.92
CA GLY A 203 13.52 15.06 -3.31
C GLY A 203 12.81 15.18 -1.97
N LEU A 204 11.55 14.72 -1.88
CA LEU A 204 10.79 14.68 -0.63
C LEU A 204 11.50 13.81 0.42
N LEU A 205 11.97 12.64 0.01
CA LEU A 205 12.68 11.72 0.88
C LEU A 205 13.99 12.31 1.42
N LEU A 206 14.74 13.03 0.58
CA LEU A 206 15.95 13.73 1.00
C LEU A 206 15.64 14.81 2.05
N VAL A 207 14.59 15.62 1.84
CA VAL A 207 14.15 16.65 2.80
C VAL A 207 13.76 16.01 4.13
N VAL A 208 13.03 14.90 4.11
CA VAL A 208 12.64 14.13 5.30
C VAL A 208 13.88 13.64 6.06
N VAL A 209 14.82 12.99 5.37
CA VAL A 209 16.05 12.47 5.99
C VAL A 209 16.90 13.60 6.58
N MET A 210 17.05 14.72 5.87
CA MET A 210 17.79 15.88 6.39
C MET A 210 17.12 16.48 7.63
N GLY A 211 15.79 16.55 7.66
CA GLY A 211 15.02 16.99 8.82
C GLY A 211 15.18 16.08 10.04
N LEU A 212 15.29 14.77 9.84
CA LEU A 212 15.55 13.79 10.89
C LEU A 212 17.02 13.79 11.37
N LEU A 213 17.97 14.10 10.47
CA LEU A 213 19.40 14.20 10.82
C LEU A 213 19.70 15.43 11.67
N PHE A 214 18.91 16.49 11.56
CA PHE A 214 19.19 17.76 12.24
C PHE A 214 19.30 17.64 13.78
N PRO A 215 18.35 17.02 14.51
CA PRO A 215 18.52 16.76 15.94
C PRO A 215 19.71 15.81 16.25
N ALA A 216 19.97 14.82 15.40
CA ALA A 216 21.04 13.83 15.62
C ALA A 216 22.44 14.45 15.51
N VAL A 217 22.66 15.35 14.55
CA VAL A 217 23.93 16.08 14.38
C VAL A 217 24.19 17.03 15.54
N LEU A 218 23.14 17.69 16.07
CA LEU A 218 23.28 18.56 17.24
C LEU A 218 23.76 17.77 18.47
N HIS A 219 23.15 16.61 18.72
CA HIS A 219 23.55 15.70 19.79
C HIS A 219 25.00 15.22 19.63
N PHE A 220 25.40 14.85 18.40
CA PHE A 220 26.76 14.37 18.13
C PHE A 220 27.82 15.48 18.30
N THR A 221 27.53 16.69 17.82
CA THR A 221 28.46 17.83 17.88
C THR A 221 28.55 18.46 19.27
N ARG A 222 27.71 18.06 20.23
CA ARG A 222 27.66 18.62 21.60
C ARG A 222 27.47 20.14 21.60
N THR A 223 26.84 20.70 20.58
CA THR A 223 26.62 22.15 20.40
C THR A 223 25.44 22.68 21.23
N GLU A 224 24.91 21.86 22.14
CA GLU A 224 23.77 22.18 22.98
C GLU A 224 24.12 23.14 24.13
N LEU A 225 23.29 24.17 24.32
CA LEU A 225 23.39 25.08 25.47
C LEU A 225 22.98 24.41 26.80
N HIS A 226 22.07 23.43 26.75
CA HIS A 226 21.61 22.65 27.90
C HIS A 226 21.54 21.16 27.51
N VAL A 227 22.57 20.40 27.90
CA VAL A 227 22.76 18.98 27.55
C VAL A 227 21.48 18.16 27.81
N GLY A 228 20.93 17.56 26.75
CA GLY A 228 19.79 16.64 26.77
C GLY A 228 18.40 17.30 26.82
N LYS A 229 18.26 18.50 27.40
CA LYS A 229 16.98 19.25 27.37
C LYS A 229 16.76 19.92 26.02
N SER A 230 17.83 20.46 25.43
CA SER A 230 17.78 21.13 24.14
C SER A 230 17.52 20.15 23.00
N GLU A 231 18.18 18.99 23.01
CA GLU A 231 17.99 17.91 22.03
C GLU A 231 16.54 17.41 21.99
N LEU A 232 15.96 17.12 23.15
CA LEU A 232 14.60 16.56 23.23
C LEU A 232 13.56 17.59 22.79
N ALA A 233 13.73 18.86 23.18
CA ALA A 233 12.85 19.94 22.73
C ALA A 233 12.92 20.10 21.21
N LEU A 234 14.12 20.04 20.64
CA LEU A 234 14.33 20.14 19.20
C LEU A 234 13.75 18.95 18.44
N SER A 235 13.91 17.74 18.97
CA SER A 235 13.33 16.51 18.39
C SER A 235 11.80 16.56 18.39
N ARG A 236 11.18 17.07 19.46
CA ARG A 236 9.72 17.27 19.53
C ARG A 236 9.24 18.34 18.54
N PHE A 237 9.99 19.43 18.42
CA PHE A 237 9.69 20.48 17.44
C PHE A 237 9.79 19.93 16.01
N SER A 238 10.89 19.25 15.67
CA SER A 238 11.08 18.62 14.36
C SER A 238 9.98 17.60 14.07
N SER A 239 9.62 16.73 15.03
CA SER A 239 8.52 15.77 14.87
C SER A 239 7.18 16.44 14.58
N CYS A 240 6.86 17.56 15.25
CA CYS A 240 5.64 18.33 14.98
C CYS A 240 5.63 18.92 13.57
N VAL A 241 6.74 19.55 13.16
CA VAL A 241 6.89 20.10 11.80
C VAL A 241 6.76 19.02 10.74
N MET A 242 7.40 17.86 10.95
CA MET A 242 7.32 16.72 10.04
C MET A 242 5.90 16.14 9.97
N LEU A 243 5.18 16.08 11.09
CA LEU A 243 3.78 15.63 11.10
C LEU A 243 2.88 16.58 10.30
N VAL A 244 3.03 17.90 10.47
CA VAL A 244 2.27 18.90 9.69
C VAL A 244 2.60 18.79 8.21
N ALA A 245 3.88 18.66 7.86
CA ALA A 245 4.32 18.47 6.47
C ALA A 245 3.75 17.18 5.87
N TYR A 246 3.73 16.08 6.64
CA TYR A 246 3.16 14.80 6.22
C TYR A 246 1.64 14.88 6.00
N VAL A 247 0.90 15.52 6.90
CA VAL A 247 -0.55 15.74 6.72
C VAL A 247 -0.82 16.63 5.52
N ALA A 248 -0.04 17.69 5.31
CA ALA A 248 -0.14 18.53 4.12
C ALA A 248 0.16 17.75 2.84
N PHE A 249 1.16 16.87 2.85
CA PHE A 249 1.51 15.99 1.74
C PHE A 249 0.37 14.99 1.43
N ILE A 250 -0.22 14.37 2.44
CA ILE A 250 -1.39 13.51 2.26
C ILE A 250 -2.55 14.32 1.68
N CYS A 251 -2.88 15.48 2.24
CA CYS A 251 -3.94 16.34 1.70
C CYS A 251 -3.69 16.71 0.24
N PHE A 252 -2.45 17.06 -0.11
CA PHE A 252 -2.05 17.36 -1.48
C PHE A 252 -2.22 16.15 -2.42
N GLN A 253 -1.78 14.95 -2.01
CA GLN A 253 -1.96 13.74 -2.81
C GLN A 253 -3.45 13.38 -3.00
N LEU A 254 -4.24 13.44 -1.92
CA LEU A 254 -5.65 13.06 -1.96
C LEU A 254 -6.51 14.06 -2.73
N ILE A 255 -6.21 15.36 -2.66
CA ILE A 255 -6.90 16.41 -3.41
C ILE A 255 -6.39 16.49 -4.85
N GLY A 256 -5.08 16.32 -5.07
CA GLY A 256 -4.44 16.36 -6.38
C GLY A 256 -4.92 15.23 -7.31
N GLN A 257 -5.05 14.00 -6.79
CA GLN A 257 -5.58 12.87 -7.56
C GLN A 257 -7.07 13.00 -7.93
N ARG A 258 -7.84 13.79 -7.17
CA ARG A 258 -9.23 14.13 -7.54
C ARG A 258 -9.29 14.97 -8.82
N ASN A 259 -8.27 15.77 -9.09
CA ASN A 259 -8.23 16.68 -10.25
C ASN A 259 -7.51 16.06 -11.47
N VAL A 260 -6.70 15.02 -11.25
CA VAL A 260 -6.04 14.21 -12.30
C VAL A 260 -6.67 12.81 -12.34
N SER A 261 -7.99 12.77 -12.51
CA SER A 261 -8.67 11.59 -13.08
C SER A 261 -8.83 11.82 -14.58
N ILE A 262 -7.73 12.14 -15.25
CA ILE A 262 -7.54 11.81 -16.66
C ILE A 262 -6.86 10.43 -16.60
N PRO A 263 -7.38 9.40 -17.27
CA PRO A 263 -6.76 8.08 -17.24
C PRO A 263 -5.30 8.25 -17.65
N VAL A 264 -4.39 7.91 -16.74
CA VAL A 264 -2.97 7.81 -17.07
C VAL A 264 -2.86 6.58 -17.96
N ASN A 265 -2.98 6.82 -19.26
CA ASN A 265 -2.58 5.99 -20.40
C ASN A 265 -2.71 4.48 -20.19
N GLU A 266 -3.85 3.92 -20.63
CA GLU A 266 -3.95 2.53 -21.08
C GLU A 266 -3.34 2.34 -22.50
N ASP A 267 -2.71 3.35 -23.09
CA ASP A 267 -2.08 3.26 -24.41
C ASP A 267 -0.55 3.34 -24.28
N GLU A 268 0.09 2.17 -24.37
CA GLU A 268 1.45 1.87 -24.86
C GLU A 268 2.15 0.78 -24.04
N SER A 269 1.68 -0.46 -24.21
CA SER A 269 2.52 -1.67 -24.24
C SER A 269 1.76 -2.79 -24.96
N GLU A 270 1.45 -2.60 -26.24
CA GLU A 270 1.24 -3.74 -27.13
C GLU A 270 2.61 -4.35 -27.47
N ALA A 271 3.14 -5.17 -26.55
CA ALA A 271 4.12 -6.20 -26.86
C ALA A 271 4.14 -7.22 -25.71
N ASP A 272 3.65 -8.41 -26.06
CA ASP A 272 3.64 -9.69 -25.34
C ASP A 272 2.58 -9.91 -24.24
N GLY A 273 1.68 -10.85 -24.55
CA GLY A 273 0.54 -11.24 -23.75
C GLY A 273 0.93 -11.88 -22.42
N SER A 274 0.70 -11.14 -21.36
CA SER A 274 0.07 -11.65 -20.15
C SER A 274 -1.10 -10.72 -19.85
N SER A 275 -2.31 -11.24 -19.91
CA SER A 275 -3.50 -10.61 -19.34
C SER A 275 -3.25 -10.41 -17.84
N ASP A 276 -2.65 -9.30 -17.45
CA ASP A 276 -2.50 -8.95 -16.05
C ASP A 276 -3.79 -8.26 -15.61
N ASP A 277 -4.41 -8.89 -14.63
CA ASP A 277 -5.76 -8.65 -14.18
C ASP A 277 -5.94 -7.20 -13.74
N LYS A 278 -7.01 -6.52 -14.19
CA LYS A 278 -7.53 -5.39 -13.38
C LYS A 278 -7.88 -6.01 -12.03
N GLU A 279 -7.02 -5.82 -11.01
CA GLU A 279 -7.14 -6.49 -9.72
C GLU A 279 -8.50 -6.18 -9.09
N ALA A 280 -9.45 -7.09 -9.29
CA ALA A 280 -10.73 -7.04 -8.63
C ALA A 280 -10.53 -7.42 -7.15
N PRO A 281 -11.28 -6.80 -6.23
CA PRO A 281 -11.17 -7.15 -4.83
C PRO A 281 -11.54 -8.63 -4.61
N LYS A 282 -10.62 -9.38 -4.02
CA LYS A 282 -10.71 -10.83 -3.80
C LYS A 282 -11.56 -11.18 -2.57
N ILE A 283 -11.73 -10.22 -1.65
CA ILE A 283 -12.51 -10.35 -0.40
C ILE A 283 -13.51 -9.21 -0.25
N THR A 284 -14.58 -9.44 0.50
CA THR A 284 -15.64 -8.45 0.72
C THR A 284 -15.22 -7.38 1.75
N ASN A 285 -15.89 -6.24 1.73
CA ASN A 285 -15.69 -5.14 2.69
C ASN A 285 -15.63 -5.56 4.16
N TRP A 286 -16.66 -6.27 4.61
CA TRP A 286 -16.77 -6.69 6.01
C TRP A 286 -15.70 -7.71 6.37
N GLU A 287 -15.37 -8.62 5.46
CA GLU A 287 -14.26 -9.57 5.65
C GLU A 287 -12.93 -8.83 5.80
N SER A 288 -12.66 -7.81 4.96
CA SER A 288 -11.44 -7.01 5.08
C SER A 288 -11.32 -6.34 6.43
N ILE A 289 -12.40 -5.73 6.94
CA ILE A 289 -12.40 -5.07 8.27
C ILE A 289 -12.14 -6.08 9.39
N ILE A 290 -12.79 -7.24 9.34
CA ILE A 290 -12.60 -8.30 10.35
C ILE A 290 -11.16 -8.82 10.31
N TRP A 291 -10.62 -9.11 9.12
CA TRP A 291 -9.25 -9.57 8.96
C TRP A 291 -8.23 -8.53 9.40
N LEU A 292 -8.45 -7.26 9.07
CA LEU A 292 -7.60 -6.15 9.51
C LEU A 292 -7.50 -6.11 11.04
N PHE A 293 -8.63 -6.23 11.74
CA PHE A 293 -8.67 -6.27 13.20
C PHE A 293 -7.95 -7.51 13.79
N ILE A 294 -8.20 -8.70 13.24
CA ILE A 294 -7.58 -9.95 13.70
C ILE A 294 -6.06 -9.92 13.51
N LEU A 295 -5.58 -9.49 12.34
CA LEU A 295 -4.16 -9.42 12.02
C LEU A 295 -3.46 -8.36 12.88
N THR A 296 -4.07 -7.19 13.04
CA THR A 296 -3.55 -6.12 13.92
C THR A 296 -3.40 -6.61 15.36
N THR A 297 -4.43 -7.28 15.89
CA THR A 297 -4.42 -7.82 17.26
C THR A 297 -3.36 -8.92 17.40
N SER A 298 -3.24 -9.78 16.40
CA SER A 298 -2.25 -10.87 16.39
C SER A 298 -0.81 -10.35 16.34
N ILE A 299 -0.55 -9.32 15.52
CA ILE A 299 0.74 -8.63 15.47
C ILE A 299 1.04 -7.95 16.81
N SER A 300 0.05 -7.26 17.39
CA SER A 300 0.18 -6.64 18.72
C SER A 300 0.58 -7.67 19.78
N PHE A 301 -0.12 -8.80 19.82
CA PHE A 301 0.19 -9.89 20.75
C PHE A 301 1.60 -10.46 20.52
N LEU A 302 1.98 -10.75 19.28
CA LEU A 302 3.30 -11.31 18.96
C LEU A 302 4.43 -10.29 19.21
N SER A 303 4.15 -8.99 19.05
CA SER A 303 5.11 -7.92 19.30
C SER A 303 5.49 -7.80 20.78
N GLU A 304 4.60 -8.18 21.70
CA GLU A 304 4.90 -8.22 23.13
C GLU A 304 5.97 -9.28 23.44
N TYR A 305 5.82 -10.50 22.90
CA TYR A 305 6.84 -11.55 23.02
C TYR A 305 8.17 -11.16 22.38
N LEU A 306 8.11 -10.54 21.19
CA LEU A 306 9.30 -10.06 20.50
C LEU A 306 10.06 -9.03 21.37
N VAL A 307 9.34 -8.05 21.91
CA VAL A 307 9.91 -6.98 22.74
C VAL A 307 10.45 -7.51 24.07
N ASN A 308 9.71 -8.37 24.75
CA ASN A 308 10.14 -8.97 26.01
C ASN A 308 11.43 -9.80 25.83
N ALA A 309 11.54 -10.55 24.73
CA ALA A 309 12.74 -11.32 24.43
C ALA A 309 13.98 -10.42 24.19
N ILE A 310 13.79 -9.23 23.58
CA ILE A 310 14.86 -8.23 23.42
C ILE A 310 15.26 -7.66 24.79
N GLU A 311 14.28 -7.28 25.60
CA GLU A 311 14.51 -6.68 26.92
C GLU A 311 15.34 -7.61 27.81
N VAL A 312 14.94 -8.88 27.92
CA VAL A 312 15.68 -9.87 28.72
C VAL A 312 17.10 -10.03 28.21
N ARG A 313 17.31 -9.98 26.89
CA ARG A 313 18.65 -10.12 26.31
C ARG A 313 19.54 -8.89 26.53
N LEU A 314 18.96 -7.69 26.56
CA LEU A 314 19.71 -6.46 26.85
C LEU A 314 20.08 -6.33 28.33
N LEU A 315 19.36 -7.02 29.22
CA LEU A 315 19.62 -7.03 30.67
C LEU A 315 20.55 -8.17 31.13
N SER A 316 20.85 -9.15 30.28
CA SER A 316 21.73 -10.31 30.53
C SER A 316 23.17 -10.07 30.10
#